data_AF-A0A920GH42-F1
#
_entry.id   AF-A0A920GH42-F1
#
_cell.length_a   1.000
_cell.length_b   1.000
_cell.length_c   1.000
_cell.angle_alpha   90.00
_cell.angle_beta   90.00
_cell.angle_gamma   90.00
#
_symmetry.space_group_name_H-M   'P 1'
#
loop_
_entity.id
_entity.type
_entity.pdbx_description
1 polymer ?
#
loop_
_entity_poly.entity_id
_entity_poly.type
_entity_poly.pdbx_seq_one_letter_code
_entity_poly.pdbx_strand_id
1 'polypeptide(L)'
;MKTNNAATGGIFKIKSTHEFDNLQTVTETAKTVTTVTNATSEITGLTNHGFVTGDKVTYHLLLLLVVDYGSSYFVIRMDDNNFKLATTHANAKAGTAINISGNGDAADTFTRTERDSIGVLGLNDLLTTTDWVDEKNPPVKVAYDNINQRLNFNVDRNVLGTGTDSNFNSFAIYGGATATATNNLGIPTLDDTTEVQIKGGEFFAGEAFVADGEEIQLNDKRYGIGVVYNRDTKTFTFKSGTTGETISANGAIGVTAAQKASDIEIGRYAISTTDGSVIDSTDYFTGDNHLMGVGTTKGDAVKTAGAGLAASPALATGAVAKEDLTQVFRLSSTLNETTFNVSVNGVNGVIEIPSGFYVGSTLAEALQSRINQIEDPITGQQTGGVTVKYNPTSNNFTFTTGTTGPESTIKVKGITRLGLR
;
A
#
# COMPACT_ATOMS: atom_id res chain seq x y z
N MET A 1 0.54 31.24 -1.97
CA MET A 1 1.06 31.89 -3.20
C MET A 1 2.29 31.12 -3.63
N LYS A 2 2.33 30.59 -4.86
CA LYS A 2 3.52 29.93 -5.42
C LYS A 2 4.47 31.02 -5.94
N THR A 3 5.69 31.11 -5.41
CA THR A 3 6.72 32.04 -5.92
C THR A 3 7.82 31.23 -6.60
N ASN A 4 7.91 31.34 -7.92
CA ASN A 4 8.97 30.76 -8.74
C ASN A 4 10.27 31.52 -8.45
N ASN A 5 11.18 30.89 -7.71
CA ASN A 5 12.47 31.46 -7.37
C ASN A 5 13.47 31.27 -8.54
N ALA A 6 13.20 31.92 -9.66
CA ALA A 6 14.17 32.03 -10.75
C ALA A 6 15.11 33.20 -10.46
N ALA A 7 16.39 32.91 -10.25
CA ALA A 7 17.43 33.83 -9.80
C ALA A 7 17.61 35.11 -10.68
N THR A 8 16.98 35.20 -11.85
CA THR A 8 17.25 36.25 -12.83
C THR A 8 16.02 36.92 -13.46
N GLY A 9 14.78 36.69 -13.00
CA GLY A 9 13.64 37.31 -13.69
C GLY A 9 12.28 37.45 -12.99
N GLY A 10 12.13 37.04 -11.73
CA GLY A 10 10.85 37.18 -11.02
C GLY A 10 10.57 38.61 -10.52
N ILE A 11 9.30 39.04 -10.60
CA ILE A 11 8.79 40.33 -10.07
C ILE A 11 8.95 40.38 -8.52
N PHE A 12 9.06 39.22 -7.88
CA PHE A 12 9.53 39.05 -6.49
C PHE A 12 10.88 38.35 -6.52
N LYS A 13 11.96 39.08 -6.23
CA LYS A 13 13.27 38.49 -5.97
C LYS A 13 13.34 38.13 -4.49
N ILE A 14 13.19 36.85 -4.15
CA ILE A 14 13.65 36.36 -2.85
C ILE A 14 15.15 36.15 -3.03
N LYS A 15 15.98 36.99 -2.39
CA LYS A 15 17.43 36.77 -2.40
C LYS A 15 17.71 35.34 -1.95
N SER A 16 18.65 34.65 -2.62
CA SER A 16 19.11 33.31 -2.25
C SER A 16 19.76 33.26 -0.86
N THR A 17 20.06 34.42 -0.28
CA THR A 17 20.35 34.62 1.13
C THR A 17 19.10 35.20 1.80
N HIS A 18 18.53 34.44 2.72
CA HIS A 18 17.38 34.88 3.51
C HIS A 18 17.73 36.23 4.16
N GLU A 19 17.00 37.30 3.85
CA GLU A 19 17.14 38.61 4.52
C GLU A 19 16.71 38.57 6.01
N PHE A 20 16.42 37.37 6.52
CA PHE A 20 16.10 37.08 7.91
C PHE A 20 17.32 36.66 8.74
N ASP A 21 18.52 36.59 8.15
CA ASP A 21 19.78 36.38 8.87
C ASP A 21 20.48 37.71 9.18
N ASN A 22 19.68 38.71 9.54
CA ASN A 22 20.14 40.04 9.90
C ASN A 22 20.16 40.18 11.43
N LEU A 23 21.02 41.07 11.91
CA LEU A 23 21.16 41.41 13.32
C LEU A 23 20.37 42.69 13.62
N GLN A 24 19.49 42.65 14.63
CA GLN A 24 18.75 43.81 15.09
C GLN A 24 19.38 44.36 16.37
N THR A 25 19.81 45.61 16.36
CA THR A 25 20.36 46.27 17.55
C THR A 25 19.33 46.28 18.68
N VAL A 26 19.76 45.89 19.87
CA VAL A 26 18.94 45.94 21.10
C VAL A 26 19.69 46.64 22.21
N THR A 27 18.93 47.23 23.13
CA THR A 27 19.46 47.79 24.37
C THR A 27 18.90 46.97 25.52
N GLU A 28 19.73 46.12 26.11
CA GLU A 28 19.37 45.26 27.24
C GLU A 28 20.34 45.46 28.41
N THR A 29 19.87 45.20 29.63
CA THR A 29 20.73 45.19 30.83
C THR A 29 21.67 43.98 30.78
N ALA A 30 22.93 44.16 31.19
CA ALA A 30 23.94 43.10 31.23
C ALA A 30 23.44 41.90 32.05
N LYS A 31 23.63 40.68 31.52
CA LYS A 31 23.29 39.44 32.24
C LYS A 31 24.57 38.90 32.90
N THR A 32 24.50 38.69 34.21
CA THR A 32 25.64 38.25 35.04
C THR A 32 25.71 36.73 35.09
N VAL A 33 26.91 36.17 34.93
CA VAL A 33 27.15 34.74 35.15
C VAL A 33 27.10 34.45 36.64
N THR A 34 26.37 33.43 37.07
CA THR A 34 26.29 33.07 38.50
C THR A 34 27.33 32.03 38.89
N THR A 35 27.74 31.13 37.96
CA THR A 35 28.83 30.16 38.16
C THR A 35 29.44 29.71 36.82
N VAL A 36 30.73 29.96 36.56
CA VAL A 36 31.41 29.37 35.38
C VAL A 36 32.10 28.06 35.79
N THR A 37 31.73 26.94 35.15
CA THR A 37 32.48 25.67 35.28
C THR A 37 33.35 25.44 34.05
N ASN A 38 34.58 24.97 34.23
CA ASN A 38 35.53 24.68 33.15
C ASN A 38 34.96 23.68 32.15
N ALA A 39 34.71 24.15 30.94
CA ALA A 39 34.53 23.33 29.77
C ALA A 39 35.28 23.99 28.62
N THR A 40 35.95 23.19 27.78
CA THR A 40 36.85 23.65 26.72
C THR A 40 36.19 24.58 25.69
N SER A 41 34.85 24.76 25.73
CA SER A 41 34.09 25.60 24.81
C SER A 41 32.74 26.10 25.35
N GLU A 42 32.39 25.92 26.64
CA GLU A 42 31.02 26.15 27.15
C GLU A 42 30.99 27.18 28.29
N ILE A 43 30.08 28.14 28.18
CA ILE A 43 29.69 29.05 29.24
C ILE A 43 28.48 28.45 29.96
N THR A 44 28.62 28.29 31.27
CA THR A 44 27.63 27.65 32.12
C THR A 44 27.18 28.62 33.23
N GLY A 45 26.02 28.35 33.85
CA GLY A 45 25.58 29.06 35.05
C GLY A 45 24.99 30.46 34.86
N LEU A 46 24.45 30.78 33.68
CA LEU A 46 23.45 31.85 33.56
C LEU A 46 22.06 31.23 33.52
N THR A 47 21.33 31.23 34.63
CA THR A 47 19.96 30.69 34.62
C THR A 47 19.05 31.52 33.71
N ASN A 48 18.38 30.85 32.77
CA ASN A 48 17.44 31.46 31.82
C ASN A 48 18.02 32.69 31.11
N HIS A 49 19.17 32.51 30.47
CA HIS A 49 19.90 33.60 29.82
C HIS A 49 19.13 34.20 28.63
N GLY A 50 18.13 33.51 28.07
CA GLY A 50 17.25 34.03 27.01
C GLY A 50 17.98 34.51 25.75
N PHE A 51 19.21 34.04 25.54
CA PHE A 51 19.98 34.24 24.32
C PHE A 51 19.65 33.13 23.35
N VAL A 52 19.75 33.43 22.07
CA VAL A 52 19.48 32.49 21.00
C VAL A 52 20.71 32.35 20.10
N THR A 53 20.80 31.25 19.35
CA THR A 53 21.93 31.04 18.43
C THR A 53 21.97 32.13 17.36
N GLY A 54 23.07 32.88 17.31
CA GLY A 54 23.27 34.04 16.45
C GLY A 54 23.22 35.39 17.16
N ASP A 55 22.77 35.47 18.42
CA ASP A 55 22.79 36.73 19.18
C ASP A 55 24.21 37.24 19.35
N LYS A 56 24.42 38.54 19.20
CA LYS A 56 25.70 39.20 19.47
C LYS A 56 25.74 39.67 20.92
N VAL A 57 26.77 39.25 21.64
CA VAL A 57 27.01 39.61 23.03
C VAL A 57 28.37 40.28 23.19
N THR A 58 28.45 41.28 24.06
CA THR A 58 29.69 41.93 24.46
C THR A 58 30.05 41.49 25.87
N TYR A 59 31.30 41.07 26.05
CA TYR A 59 31.82 40.55 27.31
C TYR A 59 32.51 41.66 28.13
N HIS A 60 32.25 41.72 29.45
CA HIS A 60 32.86 42.67 30.39
C HIS A 60 33.47 41.95 31.63
N LEU A 61 34.76 42.26 31.94
CA LEU A 61 35.80 41.79 32.95
C LEU A 61 35.39 40.85 34.12
N LEU A 62 36.26 39.95 34.67
CA LEU A 62 37.74 39.80 34.65
C LEU A 62 38.21 38.34 34.99
N LEU A 63 38.57 37.51 33.99
CA LEU A 63 39.68 36.49 33.98
C LEU A 63 39.54 35.36 32.91
N LEU A 64 38.54 35.37 32.02
CA LEU A 64 38.53 34.47 30.85
C LEU A 64 39.73 34.74 29.91
N LEU A 65 40.78 33.91 29.99
CA LEU A 65 41.84 33.89 28.99
C LEU A 65 41.24 33.42 27.63
N VAL A 66 41.53 34.19 26.57
CA VAL A 66 41.09 34.03 25.16
C VAL A 66 39.79 34.77 24.76
N VAL A 67 39.14 35.46 25.70
CA VAL A 67 38.07 36.42 25.38
C VAL A 67 38.57 37.84 25.68
N ASP A 68 38.76 38.65 24.64
CA ASP A 68 39.25 40.02 24.80
C ASP A 68 38.16 40.88 25.44
N TYR A 69 38.55 41.70 26.42
CA TYR A 69 37.63 42.64 27.06
C TYR A 69 37.00 43.60 26.05
N GLY A 70 35.68 43.78 26.12
CA GLY A 70 34.94 44.68 25.23
C GLY A 70 34.76 44.13 23.81
N SER A 71 35.28 42.94 23.51
CA SER A 71 35.04 42.28 22.23
C SER A 71 33.62 41.71 22.15
N SER A 72 33.10 41.70 20.93
CA SER A 72 31.80 41.13 20.61
C SER A 72 31.97 39.71 20.09
N TYR A 73 31.11 38.82 20.57
CA TYR A 73 31.05 37.42 20.18
C TYR A 73 29.61 37.04 19.83
N PHE A 74 29.42 35.90 19.17
CA PHE A 74 28.11 35.38 18.80
C PHE A 74 27.77 34.14 19.61
N VAL A 75 26.54 34.07 20.10
CA VAL A 75 26.04 32.99 20.95
C VAL A 75 25.70 31.76 20.11
N ILE A 76 26.08 30.59 20.59
CA ILE A 76 25.54 29.28 20.18
C ILE A 76 24.78 28.75 21.38
N ARG A 77 23.44 28.80 21.35
CA ARG A 77 22.61 28.33 22.44
C ARG A 77 22.71 26.80 22.53
N MET A 78 22.91 26.28 23.73
CA MET A 78 22.78 24.85 24.00
C MET A 78 21.43 24.54 24.65
N ASP A 79 21.07 25.32 25.67
CA ASP A 79 19.79 25.22 26.38
C ASP A 79 19.43 26.57 27.03
N ASP A 80 18.59 26.60 28.06
CA ASP A 80 18.18 27.84 28.75
C ASP A 80 19.26 28.40 29.70
N ASN A 81 20.25 27.58 30.08
CA ASN A 81 21.23 27.89 31.10
C ASN A 81 22.68 27.89 30.58
N ASN A 82 22.90 27.38 29.36
CA ASN A 82 24.20 27.08 28.80
C ASN A 82 24.33 27.54 27.34
N PHE A 83 25.50 28.08 26.98
CA PHE A 83 25.81 28.51 25.61
C PHE A 83 27.30 28.47 25.29
N LYS A 84 27.66 28.51 24.00
CA LYS A 84 29.04 28.65 23.50
C LYS A 84 29.19 29.99 22.77
N LEU A 85 30.44 30.38 22.52
CA LEU A 85 30.77 31.60 21.78
C LEU A 85 31.37 31.28 20.41
N ALA A 86 31.15 32.15 19.43
CA ALA A 86 31.78 32.12 18.11
C ALA A 86 32.32 33.51 17.73
N THR A 87 33.35 33.56 16.88
CA THR A 87 33.96 34.82 16.40
C THR A 87 33.12 35.55 15.35
N THR A 88 32.23 34.85 14.66
CA THR A 88 31.37 35.42 13.61
C THR A 88 29.96 34.86 13.72
N HIS A 89 28.99 35.63 13.22
CA HIS A 89 27.59 35.24 13.16
C HIS A 89 27.38 33.95 12.35
N ALA A 90 28.05 33.83 11.21
CA ALA A 90 28.05 32.62 10.39
C ALA A 90 28.61 31.39 11.13
N ASN A 91 29.69 31.55 11.90
CA ASN A 91 30.24 30.46 12.72
C ASN A 91 29.26 30.03 13.81
N ALA A 92 28.53 30.96 14.43
CA ALA A 92 27.50 30.62 15.40
C ALA A 92 26.35 29.81 14.78
N LYS A 93 25.86 30.22 13.60
CA LYS A 93 24.81 29.47 12.85
C LYS A 93 25.28 28.10 12.40
N ALA A 94 26.55 27.94 12.08
CA ALA A 94 27.17 26.66 11.73
C ALA A 94 27.58 25.80 12.95
N GLY A 95 27.37 26.28 14.18
CA GLY A 95 27.75 25.57 15.41
C GLY A 95 29.27 25.50 15.67
N THR A 96 30.07 26.34 15.00
CA THR A 96 31.53 26.38 15.13
C THR A 96 31.93 27.31 16.28
N ALA A 97 32.15 26.73 17.46
CA ALA A 97 32.52 27.47 18.67
C ALA A 97 34.01 27.81 18.74
N ILE A 98 34.35 28.88 19.47
CA ILE A 98 35.72 29.13 19.92
C ILE A 98 36.05 28.29 21.14
N ASN A 99 37.32 27.95 21.29
CA ASN A 99 37.83 27.40 22.53
C ASN A 99 38.05 28.52 23.54
N ILE A 100 37.58 28.31 24.76
CA ILE A 100 37.72 29.24 25.87
C ILE A 100 38.76 28.61 26.80
N SER A 101 39.93 29.24 26.94
CA SER A 101 41.03 28.69 27.73
C SER A 101 41.30 29.55 28.96
N GLY A 102 40.37 29.60 29.90
CA GLY A 102 40.56 30.24 31.20
C GLY A 102 39.40 29.88 32.13
N ASN A 103 39.64 29.91 33.43
CA ASN A 103 38.55 29.80 34.40
C ASN A 103 37.79 31.14 34.38
N GLY A 104 36.46 31.10 34.20
CA GLY A 104 35.64 32.30 34.36
C GLY A 104 35.43 32.67 35.83
N ASP A 105 34.92 33.87 36.06
CA ASP A 105 34.63 34.46 37.37
C ASP A 105 33.13 34.73 37.53
N ALA A 106 32.61 34.76 38.76
CA ALA A 106 31.20 35.07 39.02
C ALA A 106 30.84 36.54 38.72
N ALA A 107 31.82 37.40 38.46
CA ALA A 107 31.62 38.76 37.98
C ALA A 107 31.52 38.85 36.45
N ASP A 108 31.80 37.77 35.70
CA ASP A 108 31.75 37.79 34.25
C ASP A 108 30.33 38.11 33.76
N THR A 109 30.22 39.07 32.84
CA THR A 109 28.91 39.49 32.31
C THR A 109 28.87 39.49 30.79
N PHE A 110 27.70 39.14 30.25
CA PHE A 110 27.40 39.17 28.83
C PHE A 110 26.22 40.10 28.58
N THR A 111 26.46 41.13 27.77
CA THR A 111 25.43 42.08 27.36
C THR A 111 25.06 41.81 25.91
N ARG A 112 23.81 41.43 25.64
CA ARG A 112 23.33 41.30 24.26
C ARG A 112 23.23 42.68 23.62
N THR A 113 23.94 42.87 22.53
CA THR A 113 23.97 44.12 21.77
C THR A 113 23.18 44.01 20.48
N GLU A 114 23.10 42.81 19.89
CA GLU A 114 22.26 42.56 18.73
C GLU A 114 21.54 41.21 18.86
N ARG A 115 20.26 41.19 18.47
CA ARG A 115 19.40 40.02 18.40
C ARG A 115 19.44 39.43 17.00
N ASP A 116 19.48 38.11 16.92
CA ASP A 116 19.25 37.42 15.67
C ASP A 116 17.79 37.55 15.22
N SER A 117 17.56 37.94 13.96
CA SER A 117 16.20 38.20 13.45
C SER A 117 15.31 36.94 13.47
N ILE A 118 15.87 35.73 13.35
CA ILE A 118 15.10 34.47 13.49
C ILE A 118 14.61 34.31 14.92
N GLY A 119 15.42 34.74 15.90
CA GLY A 119 15.04 34.71 17.31
C GLY A 119 14.06 35.77 17.75
N VAL A 120 14.05 36.93 17.10
CA VAL A 120 13.00 37.93 17.30
C VAL A 120 11.63 37.37 16.90
N LEU A 121 11.59 36.53 15.86
CA LEU A 121 10.37 35.91 15.34
C LEU A 121 9.97 34.61 16.08
N GLY A 122 10.77 34.14 17.03
CA GLY A 122 10.50 32.92 17.80
C GLY A 122 10.61 31.62 16.99
N LEU A 123 11.35 31.64 15.87
CA LEU A 123 11.44 30.53 14.92
C LEU A 123 12.64 29.60 15.16
N ASN A 124 13.36 29.77 16.28
CA ASN A 124 14.66 29.14 16.53
C ASN A 124 14.64 27.63 16.72
N ASP A 125 13.48 27.07 17.07
CA ASP A 125 13.30 25.63 17.32
C ASP A 125 12.50 24.95 16.20
N LEU A 126 12.23 25.64 15.09
CA LEU A 126 11.45 25.08 13.99
C LEU A 126 12.37 24.32 13.02
N LEU A 127 12.43 23.00 13.19
CA LEU A 127 12.96 22.10 12.18
C LEU A 127 11.98 22.07 10.99
N THR A 128 12.24 22.85 9.94
CA THR A 128 11.43 22.77 8.71
C THR A 128 11.98 21.64 7.82
N THR A 129 11.25 20.54 7.72
CA THR A 129 11.49 19.55 6.66
C THR A 129 10.78 20.02 5.39
N THR A 130 11.38 19.76 4.24
CA THR A 130 10.68 19.94 2.97
C THR A 130 10.09 18.58 2.62
N ASP A 131 8.84 18.35 3.01
CA ASP A 131 8.13 17.10 2.66
C ASP A 131 7.48 17.31 1.30
N TRP A 132 8.15 16.84 0.24
CA TRP A 132 7.67 16.96 -1.14
C TRP A 132 6.54 15.96 -1.47
N VAL A 133 6.16 15.11 -0.52
CA VAL A 133 5.15 14.05 -0.70
C VAL A 133 4.19 14.05 0.49
N ASP A 134 2.90 14.20 0.21
CA ASP A 134 1.83 13.95 1.19
C ASP A 134 1.46 12.46 1.15
N GLU A 135 1.81 11.72 2.20
CA GLU A 135 1.51 10.28 2.32
C GLU A 135 0.00 9.98 2.33
N LYS A 136 -0.84 10.93 2.76
CA LYS A 136 -2.30 10.76 2.77
C LYS A 136 -2.93 11.06 1.41
N ASN A 137 -2.21 11.74 0.53
CA ASN A 137 -2.64 12.01 -0.84
C ASN A 137 -1.46 11.86 -1.81
N PRO A 138 -1.01 10.62 -2.06
CA PRO A 138 0.17 10.39 -2.87
C PRO A 138 -0.06 10.84 -4.32
N PRO A 139 0.97 11.41 -4.97
CA PRO A 139 0.88 11.86 -6.36
C PRO A 139 0.77 10.72 -7.36
N VAL A 140 1.16 9.50 -6.97
CA VAL A 140 1.00 8.27 -7.77
C VAL A 140 0.02 7.36 -7.05
N LYS A 141 -1.03 6.95 -7.75
CA LYS A 141 -2.08 6.06 -7.25
C LYS A 141 -2.05 4.77 -8.05
N VAL A 142 -2.18 3.64 -7.34
CA VAL A 142 -2.25 2.31 -7.95
C VAL A 142 -3.66 1.76 -7.74
N ALA A 143 -4.29 1.30 -8.81
CA ALA A 143 -5.58 0.63 -8.79
C ALA A 143 -5.46 -0.75 -9.42
N TYR A 144 -6.26 -1.70 -8.97
CA TYR A 144 -6.39 -3.01 -9.62
C TYR A 144 -7.60 -3.00 -10.55
N ASP A 145 -7.39 -3.42 -11.80
CA ASP A 145 -8.44 -3.61 -12.80
C ASP A 145 -8.95 -5.04 -12.70
N ASN A 146 -10.05 -5.27 -11.97
CA ASN A 146 -10.61 -6.61 -11.75
C ASN A 146 -11.05 -7.32 -13.05
N ILE A 147 -11.37 -6.56 -14.11
CA ILE A 147 -11.84 -7.12 -15.37
C ILE A 147 -10.66 -7.68 -16.18
N ASN A 148 -9.54 -6.94 -16.22
CA ASN A 148 -8.34 -7.28 -16.99
C ASN A 148 -7.21 -7.89 -16.14
N GLN A 149 -7.40 -8.03 -14.83
CA GLN A 149 -6.46 -8.60 -13.86
C GLN A 149 -5.06 -7.95 -13.87
N ARG A 150 -5.00 -6.61 -13.89
CA ARG A 150 -3.75 -5.85 -13.97
C ARG A 150 -3.71 -4.66 -13.02
N LEU A 151 -2.50 -4.13 -12.77
CA LEU A 151 -2.32 -2.87 -12.06
C LEU A 151 -2.38 -1.69 -13.02
N ASN A 152 -3.15 -0.67 -12.66
CA ASN A 152 -3.22 0.61 -13.32
C ASN A 152 -2.59 1.68 -12.43
N PHE A 153 -1.66 2.45 -12.97
CA PHE A 153 -0.98 3.52 -12.26
C PHE A 153 -1.39 4.86 -12.83
N ASN A 154 -1.93 5.71 -11.97
CA ASN A 154 -2.36 7.06 -12.33
C ASN A 154 -1.51 8.09 -11.58
N VAL A 155 -1.17 9.17 -12.27
CA VAL A 155 -0.30 10.21 -11.75
C VAL A 155 -1.05 11.54 -11.74
N ASP A 156 -1.11 12.19 -10.58
CA ASP A 156 -1.74 13.50 -10.42
C ASP A 156 -0.69 14.62 -10.50
N ARG A 157 -0.68 15.29 -11.66
CA ARG A 157 0.19 16.44 -11.93
C ARG A 157 -0.03 17.66 -11.03
N ASN A 158 -1.14 17.73 -10.29
CA ASN A 158 -1.38 18.87 -9.40
C ASN A 158 -0.66 18.70 -8.07
N VAL A 159 -0.42 17.43 -7.68
CA VAL A 159 0.32 17.04 -6.47
C VAL A 159 1.81 16.90 -6.76
N LEU A 160 2.18 16.32 -7.92
CA LEU A 160 3.52 16.43 -8.47
C LEU A 160 3.78 17.88 -8.86
N GLY A 161 4.54 18.61 -8.06
CA GLY A 161 4.93 19.99 -8.37
C GLY A 161 5.52 20.13 -9.78
N THR A 162 5.55 21.36 -10.30
CA THR A 162 6.24 21.65 -11.57
C THR A 162 7.74 21.40 -11.35
N GLY A 163 8.27 20.31 -11.91
CA GLY A 163 9.69 19.99 -11.83
C GLY A 163 10.59 21.12 -12.37
N THR A 164 11.88 21.03 -12.10
CA THR A 164 12.90 21.98 -12.60
C THR A 164 13.03 21.97 -14.12
N ASP A 165 12.67 20.85 -14.75
CA ASP A 165 12.64 20.72 -16.20
C ASP A 165 11.25 21.06 -16.73
N SER A 166 11.21 21.95 -17.72
CA SER A 166 9.99 22.59 -18.24
C SER A 166 8.98 21.64 -18.90
N ASN A 167 9.19 20.31 -18.89
CA ASN A 167 8.48 19.34 -19.72
C ASN A 167 8.15 18.01 -19.01
N PHE A 168 7.95 17.96 -17.69
CA PHE A 168 7.46 16.72 -17.03
C PHE A 168 5.97 16.49 -17.36
N ASN A 169 5.70 15.91 -18.53
CA ASN A 169 4.34 15.68 -19.05
C ASN A 169 4.00 14.20 -19.17
N SER A 170 4.92 13.31 -18.83
CA SER A 170 4.79 11.87 -19.01
C SER A 170 5.58 11.07 -17.99
N PHE A 171 5.22 9.80 -17.85
CA PHE A 171 5.87 8.84 -16.97
C PHE A 171 5.85 7.46 -17.60
N ALA A 172 6.78 6.60 -17.19
CA ALA A 172 6.80 5.19 -17.52
C ALA A 172 7.04 4.39 -16.24
N ILE A 173 6.57 3.14 -16.21
CA ILE A 173 6.77 2.22 -15.09
C ILE A 173 7.41 0.95 -15.63
N TYR A 174 8.55 0.59 -15.04
CA TYR A 174 9.33 -0.57 -15.45
C TYR A 174 9.85 -1.32 -14.22
N GLY A 175 10.16 -2.59 -14.41
CA GLY A 175 10.80 -3.44 -13.41
C GLY A 175 12.25 -3.01 -13.11
N GLY A 176 13.00 -3.85 -12.40
CA GLY A 176 14.42 -3.56 -12.15
C GLY A 176 15.22 -3.38 -13.46
N ALA A 177 16.28 -2.58 -13.43
CA ALA A 177 17.10 -2.29 -14.61
C ALA A 177 17.74 -3.54 -15.25
N THR A 178 17.83 -4.64 -14.51
CA THR A 178 18.34 -5.94 -14.98
C THR A 178 17.23 -6.95 -15.30
N ALA A 179 15.96 -6.54 -15.27
CA ALA A 179 14.84 -7.42 -15.57
C ALA A 179 14.83 -7.77 -17.07
N THR A 180 14.81 -9.07 -17.37
CA THR A 180 14.77 -9.59 -18.74
C THR A 180 13.37 -10.02 -19.16
N ALA A 181 12.37 -9.86 -18.29
CA ALA A 181 10.97 -10.17 -18.54
C ALA A 181 10.07 -9.35 -17.59
N THR A 182 8.77 -9.29 -17.91
CA THR A 182 7.71 -8.76 -17.04
C THR A 182 7.73 -9.47 -15.68
N ASN A 183 7.61 -8.71 -14.58
CA ASN A 183 7.61 -9.27 -13.24
C ASN A 183 6.25 -9.89 -12.83
N ASN A 184 6.19 -10.52 -11.65
CA ASN A 184 4.98 -11.17 -11.12
C ASN A 184 3.83 -10.19 -10.79
N LEU A 185 4.04 -8.87 -10.92
CA LEU A 185 3.01 -7.84 -10.77
C LEU A 185 2.55 -7.28 -12.12
N GLY A 186 2.96 -7.88 -13.23
CA GLY A 186 2.62 -7.41 -14.57
C GLY A 186 3.38 -6.17 -15.00
N ILE A 187 4.50 -5.82 -14.36
CA ILE A 187 5.28 -4.64 -14.75
C ILE A 187 6.35 -5.05 -15.78
N PRO A 188 6.35 -4.42 -16.98
CA PRO A 188 7.28 -4.77 -18.06
C PRO A 188 8.73 -4.36 -17.76
N THR A 189 9.65 -4.80 -18.62
CA THR A 189 11.06 -4.39 -18.57
C THR A 189 11.24 -2.92 -18.96
N LEU A 190 12.45 -2.38 -18.77
CA LEU A 190 12.78 -1.03 -19.24
C LEU A 190 12.67 -0.90 -20.77
N ASP A 191 12.97 -1.97 -21.51
CA ASP A 191 12.96 -1.97 -22.97
C ASP A 191 11.54 -2.11 -23.55
N ASP A 192 10.63 -2.75 -22.81
CA ASP A 192 9.26 -3.03 -23.25
C ASP A 192 8.22 -2.06 -22.66
N THR A 193 8.58 -1.23 -21.67
CA THR A 193 7.64 -0.28 -21.07
C THR A 193 7.24 0.83 -22.05
N THR A 194 6.06 1.41 -21.82
CA THR A 194 5.54 2.52 -22.62
C THR A 194 5.43 3.79 -21.78
N GLU A 195 5.64 4.91 -22.43
CA GLU A 195 5.52 6.23 -21.82
C GLU A 195 4.08 6.74 -21.94
N VAL A 196 3.48 7.13 -20.82
CA VAL A 196 2.09 7.60 -20.71
C VAL A 196 2.07 9.04 -20.23
N GLN A 197 1.14 9.87 -20.74
CA GLN A 197 1.09 11.27 -20.33
C GLN A 197 0.44 11.42 -18.95
N ILE A 198 0.83 12.45 -18.23
CA ILE A 198 0.27 12.82 -16.93
C ILE A 198 -0.88 13.82 -17.15
N LYS A 199 -1.91 13.38 -17.89
CA LYS A 199 -3.13 14.14 -18.18
C LYS A 199 -4.33 13.49 -17.51
N GLY A 200 -5.40 14.26 -17.34
CA GLY A 200 -6.63 13.74 -16.75
C GLY A 200 -7.19 12.59 -17.59
N GLY A 201 -7.31 11.41 -16.97
CA GLY A 201 -7.86 10.19 -17.58
C GLY A 201 -6.83 9.23 -18.17
N GLU A 202 -5.54 9.59 -18.23
CA GLU A 202 -4.49 8.67 -18.66
C GLU A 202 -3.91 7.87 -17.47
N PHE A 203 -3.56 6.61 -17.73
CA PHE A 203 -2.94 5.73 -16.75
C PHE A 203 -2.01 4.74 -17.45
N PHE A 204 -0.95 4.34 -16.76
CA PHE A 204 -0.12 3.23 -17.20
C PHE A 204 -0.81 1.92 -16.82
N ALA A 205 -1.03 1.05 -17.81
CA ALA A 205 -1.57 -0.27 -17.62
C ALA A 205 -0.41 -1.28 -17.61
N GLY A 206 -0.27 -2.02 -16.53
CA GLY A 206 0.58 -3.22 -16.53
C GLY A 206 -0.04 -4.35 -17.36
N GLU A 207 0.72 -5.42 -17.51
CA GLU A 207 0.25 -6.69 -18.05
C GLU A 207 -0.65 -7.41 -17.04
N ALA A 208 -1.52 -8.28 -17.53
CA ALA A 208 -2.34 -9.12 -16.67
C ALA A 208 -1.43 -10.04 -15.84
N PHE A 209 -1.66 -10.14 -14.53
CA PHE A 209 -0.90 -11.04 -13.64
C PHE A 209 -1.83 -11.87 -12.76
N VAL A 210 -1.31 -13.01 -12.29
CA VAL A 210 -1.98 -13.89 -11.35
C VAL A 210 -1.23 -13.77 -10.04
N ALA A 211 -1.92 -13.48 -8.94
CA ALA A 211 -1.29 -13.57 -7.63
C ALA A 211 -0.93 -15.04 -7.36
N ASP A 212 0.37 -15.33 -7.25
CA ASP A 212 0.96 -16.66 -7.11
C ASP A 212 1.48 -16.94 -5.68
N GLY A 213 1.03 -16.15 -4.71
CA GLY A 213 1.36 -16.34 -3.31
C GLY A 213 0.90 -17.71 -2.78
N GLU A 214 1.54 -18.17 -1.69
CA GLU A 214 1.19 -19.46 -1.09
C GLU A 214 -0.30 -19.54 -0.77
N GLU A 215 -0.89 -20.66 -1.16
CA GLU A 215 -2.31 -20.86 -1.01
C GLU A 215 -2.65 -21.13 0.47
N ILE A 216 -3.38 -20.20 1.09
CA ILE A 216 -3.86 -20.39 2.46
C ILE A 216 -4.94 -21.49 2.44
N GLN A 217 -4.65 -22.62 3.11
CA GLN A 217 -5.56 -23.73 3.38
C GLN A 217 -6.12 -24.47 2.14
N LEU A 218 -5.25 -25.09 1.35
CA LEU A 218 -5.60 -25.86 0.14
C LEU A 218 -6.73 -26.90 0.34
N ASN A 219 -6.80 -27.56 1.51
CA ASN A 219 -7.79 -28.62 1.78
C ASN A 219 -9.17 -28.11 2.25
N ASP A 220 -9.24 -26.88 2.77
CA ASP A 220 -10.44 -26.34 3.42
C ASP A 220 -11.21 -25.35 2.54
N LYS A 221 -10.70 -25.04 1.34
CA LYS A 221 -11.46 -24.23 0.39
C LYS A 221 -12.76 -24.94 0.01
N ARG A 222 -13.87 -24.26 0.26
CA ARG A 222 -15.22 -24.64 -0.15
C ARG A 222 -15.82 -23.44 -0.87
N TYR A 223 -16.41 -23.71 -2.03
CA TYR A 223 -16.99 -22.68 -2.87
C TYR A 223 -18.53 -22.75 -2.82
N GLY A 224 -19.18 -21.61 -3.07
CA GLY A 224 -20.63 -21.51 -3.18
C GLY A 224 -21.38 -21.18 -1.89
N ILE A 225 -20.71 -21.01 -0.74
CA ILE A 225 -21.39 -20.53 0.47
C ILE A 225 -21.99 -19.14 0.20
N GLY A 226 -23.30 -19.01 0.41
CA GLY A 226 -24.00 -17.73 0.31
C GLY A 226 -24.30 -17.14 1.68
N VAL A 227 -24.05 -15.84 1.85
CA VAL A 227 -24.43 -15.09 3.06
C VAL A 227 -25.31 -13.93 2.65
N VAL A 228 -26.50 -13.82 3.26
CA VAL A 228 -27.45 -12.75 2.97
C VAL A 228 -27.79 -12.02 4.26
N TYR A 229 -27.62 -10.70 4.26
CA TYR A 229 -28.06 -9.86 5.38
C TYR A 229 -29.45 -9.29 5.09
N ASN A 230 -30.39 -9.55 5.99
CA ASN A 230 -31.72 -8.94 5.94
C ASN A 230 -31.73 -7.71 6.86
N ARG A 231 -31.90 -6.51 6.28
CA ARG A 231 -31.87 -5.25 7.05
C ARG A 231 -33.09 -5.06 7.97
N ASP A 232 -34.22 -5.65 7.62
CA ASP A 232 -35.47 -5.50 8.38
C ASP A 232 -35.45 -6.33 9.66
N THR A 233 -34.95 -7.57 9.55
CA THR A 233 -34.80 -8.48 10.69
C THR A 233 -33.44 -8.36 11.37
N LYS A 234 -32.47 -7.66 10.76
CA LYS A 234 -31.07 -7.53 11.19
C LYS A 234 -30.36 -8.88 11.34
N THR A 235 -30.76 -9.88 10.57
CA THR A 235 -30.24 -11.25 10.66
C THR A 235 -29.37 -11.61 9.46
N PHE A 236 -28.41 -12.49 9.68
CA PHE A 236 -27.65 -13.13 8.62
C PHE A 236 -28.27 -14.49 8.30
N THR A 237 -28.49 -14.75 7.01
CA THR A 237 -28.91 -16.05 6.49
C THR A 237 -27.76 -16.70 5.75
N PHE A 238 -27.42 -17.92 6.16
CA PHE A 238 -26.36 -18.72 5.55
C PHE A 238 -26.96 -19.83 4.70
N LYS A 239 -26.47 -19.95 3.46
CA LYS A 239 -26.95 -20.89 2.45
C LYS A 239 -25.81 -21.76 1.95
N SER A 240 -26.00 -23.08 2.02
CA SER A 240 -25.03 -24.03 1.45
C SER A 240 -24.85 -23.78 -0.05
N GLY A 241 -23.61 -23.88 -0.51
CA GLY A 241 -23.28 -23.82 -1.95
C GLY A 241 -23.63 -25.06 -2.75
N THR A 242 -24.16 -26.07 -2.06
CA THR A 242 -24.68 -27.29 -2.66
C THR A 242 -26.09 -27.56 -2.13
N THR A 243 -26.97 -28.06 -2.99
CA THR A 243 -28.23 -28.68 -2.55
C THR A 243 -27.96 -30.13 -2.14
N GLY A 244 -28.81 -30.69 -1.28
CA GLY A 244 -28.69 -32.07 -0.84
C GLY A 244 -29.19 -32.26 0.58
N GLU A 245 -30.24 -33.05 0.76
CA GLU A 245 -30.64 -33.57 2.08
C GLU A 245 -29.99 -34.94 2.34
N THR A 246 -30.10 -35.45 3.57
CA THR A 246 -29.64 -36.82 3.85
C THR A 246 -30.61 -37.81 3.21
N ILE A 247 -30.14 -38.60 2.24
CA ILE A 247 -30.96 -39.62 1.56
C ILE A 247 -30.21 -40.96 1.63
N SER A 248 -30.86 -42.00 2.14
CA SER A 248 -30.30 -43.35 2.15
C SER A 248 -30.13 -43.91 0.74
N ALA A 249 -29.27 -44.92 0.56
CA ALA A 249 -29.14 -45.62 -0.72
C ALA A 249 -30.50 -46.21 -1.13
N ASN A 250 -30.90 -46.00 -2.38
CA ASN A 250 -32.22 -46.32 -2.95
C ASN A 250 -33.42 -45.62 -2.27
N GLY A 251 -33.17 -44.58 -1.45
CA GLY A 251 -34.23 -43.80 -0.79
C GLY A 251 -34.98 -42.87 -1.74
N ALA A 252 -34.43 -42.57 -2.92
CA ALA A 252 -35.05 -41.78 -3.98
C ALA A 252 -34.57 -42.24 -5.37
N ILE A 253 -35.32 -41.87 -6.42
CA ILE A 253 -34.93 -42.14 -7.81
C ILE A 253 -33.60 -41.43 -8.10
N GLY A 254 -32.60 -42.19 -8.56
CA GLY A 254 -31.26 -41.68 -8.88
C GLY A 254 -30.24 -41.75 -7.74
N VAL A 255 -30.63 -42.18 -6.53
CA VAL A 255 -29.72 -42.32 -5.38
C VAL A 255 -29.26 -43.77 -5.24
N THR A 256 -28.18 -44.16 -5.94
CA THR A 256 -27.64 -45.53 -5.86
C THR A 256 -26.68 -45.74 -4.68
N ALA A 257 -26.13 -44.66 -4.11
CA ALA A 257 -25.32 -44.64 -2.90
C ALA A 257 -25.89 -43.63 -1.90
N ALA A 258 -25.64 -43.81 -0.60
CA ALA A 258 -26.13 -42.92 0.43
C ALA A 258 -25.60 -41.48 0.22
N GLN A 259 -26.52 -40.52 0.16
CA GLN A 259 -26.25 -39.10 0.04
C GLN A 259 -26.17 -38.45 1.42
N LYS A 260 -25.11 -37.68 1.68
CA LYS A 260 -24.99 -36.86 2.90
C LYS A 260 -25.72 -35.53 2.73
N ALA A 261 -26.29 -34.99 3.81
CA ALA A 261 -26.82 -33.63 3.80
C ALA A 261 -25.73 -32.58 3.56
N SER A 262 -26.10 -31.55 2.83
CA SER A 262 -25.37 -30.29 2.76
C SER A 262 -25.59 -29.50 4.05
N ASP A 263 -24.51 -29.15 4.74
CA ASP A 263 -24.56 -28.34 5.95
C ASP A 263 -23.51 -27.21 5.92
N ILE A 264 -23.84 -26.10 6.57
CA ILE A 264 -22.89 -25.04 6.89
C ILE A 264 -22.85 -24.90 8.39
N GLU A 265 -21.63 -25.01 8.86
CA GLU A 265 -21.32 -24.93 10.25
C GLU A 265 -20.44 -23.71 10.53
N ILE A 266 -20.94 -22.79 11.37
CA ILE A 266 -20.36 -21.48 11.64
C ILE A 266 -20.08 -21.38 13.13
N GLY A 267 -18.94 -20.81 13.50
CA GLY A 267 -18.56 -20.65 14.91
C GLY A 267 -17.82 -21.84 15.50
N ARG A 268 -17.38 -22.79 14.65
CA ARG A 268 -16.66 -24.03 15.04
C ARG A 268 -15.46 -23.82 15.96
N TYR A 269 -14.82 -22.67 15.80
CA TYR A 269 -13.57 -22.33 16.45
C TYR A 269 -13.82 -21.13 17.35
N ALA A 270 -13.44 -21.24 18.62
CA ALA A 270 -13.30 -20.07 19.46
C ALA A 270 -12.01 -19.35 19.05
N ILE A 271 -12.12 -18.06 18.72
CA ILE A 271 -10.98 -17.25 18.28
C ILE A 271 -10.60 -16.27 19.39
N SER A 272 -9.30 -16.14 19.63
CA SER A 272 -8.73 -15.19 20.58
C SER A 272 -8.99 -13.76 20.15
N THR A 273 -9.56 -12.97 21.06
CA THR A 273 -9.79 -11.54 20.86
C THR A 273 -8.50 -10.72 20.88
N THR A 274 -7.39 -11.32 21.32
CA THR A 274 -6.09 -10.63 21.46
C THR A 274 -5.26 -10.73 20.19
N ASP A 275 -5.26 -11.89 19.54
CA ASP A 275 -4.33 -12.20 18.45
C ASP A 275 -4.96 -12.98 17.28
N GLY A 276 -6.25 -13.31 17.34
CA GLY A 276 -6.93 -14.04 16.27
C GLY A 276 -6.59 -15.53 16.17
N SER A 277 -5.84 -16.09 17.13
CA SER A 277 -5.54 -17.52 17.16
C SER A 277 -6.76 -18.38 17.52
N VAL A 278 -6.77 -19.64 17.09
CA VAL A 278 -7.80 -20.61 17.51
C VAL A 278 -7.51 -21.03 18.96
N ILE A 279 -8.41 -20.68 19.88
CA ILE A 279 -8.35 -21.07 21.30
C ILE A 279 -8.93 -22.47 21.52
N ASP A 280 -10.00 -22.80 20.80
CA ASP A 280 -10.69 -24.08 20.94
C ASP A 280 -11.20 -24.56 19.58
N SER A 281 -10.81 -25.78 19.21
CA SER A 281 -11.20 -26.48 17.98
C SER A 281 -12.16 -27.63 18.20
N THR A 282 -12.48 -27.91 19.45
CA THR A 282 -13.31 -29.04 19.89
C THR A 282 -14.71 -28.61 20.28
N ASP A 283 -14.87 -27.43 20.88
CA ASP A 283 -16.18 -26.91 21.28
C ASP A 283 -16.77 -25.94 20.27
N TYR A 284 -17.70 -26.48 19.50
CA TYR A 284 -18.16 -25.99 18.21
C TYR A 284 -18.91 -24.65 18.20
N PHE A 285 -19.27 -24.10 19.36
CA PHE A 285 -20.14 -22.91 19.47
C PHE A 285 -19.90 -22.04 20.72
N THR A 286 -18.80 -22.24 21.45
CA THR A 286 -18.58 -21.53 22.73
C THR A 286 -18.35 -20.03 22.56
N GLY A 287 -17.90 -19.58 21.38
CA GLY A 287 -17.74 -18.17 21.04
C GLY A 287 -19.00 -17.52 20.44
N ASP A 288 -19.33 -16.31 20.90
CA ASP A 288 -20.40 -15.49 20.31
C ASP A 288 -19.85 -14.51 19.27
N ASN A 289 -20.51 -14.40 18.13
CA ASN A 289 -20.35 -13.30 17.18
C ASN A 289 -21.62 -12.44 17.19
N HIS A 290 -21.51 -11.26 17.81
CA HIS A 290 -22.64 -10.36 17.94
C HIS A 290 -23.10 -9.75 16.61
N LEU A 291 -22.18 -9.55 15.66
CA LEU A 291 -22.52 -9.03 14.34
C LEU A 291 -23.33 -10.06 13.54
N MET A 292 -22.84 -11.29 13.49
CA MET A 292 -23.42 -12.38 12.69
C MET A 292 -24.57 -13.12 13.38
N GLY A 293 -24.81 -12.87 14.67
CA GLY A 293 -25.88 -13.51 15.44
C GLY A 293 -25.67 -15.02 15.65
N VAL A 294 -24.40 -15.49 15.65
CA VAL A 294 -24.02 -16.91 15.86
C VAL A 294 -23.32 -17.08 17.21
N GLY A 295 -23.48 -18.24 17.84
CA GLY A 295 -22.82 -18.60 19.11
C GLY A 295 -23.79 -19.14 20.16
N THR A 296 -23.27 -19.61 21.30
CA THR A 296 -24.09 -20.20 22.38
C THR A 296 -25.20 -19.29 22.89
N THR A 297 -25.00 -17.98 22.93
CA THR A 297 -26.02 -17.03 23.42
C THR A 297 -26.81 -16.34 22.31
N LYS A 298 -26.57 -16.71 21.04
CA LYS A 298 -27.15 -16.07 19.85
C LYS A 298 -27.90 -17.09 19.00
N GLY A 299 -29.18 -16.81 18.73
CA GLY A 299 -30.05 -17.63 17.88
C GLY A 299 -30.55 -16.90 16.63
N ASP A 300 -30.00 -15.72 16.35
CA ASP A 300 -30.52 -14.81 15.32
C ASP A 300 -30.04 -15.20 13.90
N ALA A 301 -28.99 -16.00 13.79
CA ALA A 301 -28.53 -16.53 12.51
C ALA A 301 -29.51 -17.57 11.95
N VAL A 302 -29.92 -17.37 10.69
CA VAL A 302 -30.82 -18.29 9.98
C VAL A 302 -29.99 -19.23 9.10
N LYS A 303 -30.15 -20.54 9.27
CA LYS A 303 -29.55 -21.55 8.38
C LYS A 303 -30.59 -22.05 7.40
N THR A 304 -30.27 -22.03 6.11
CA THR A 304 -31.09 -22.67 5.08
C THR A 304 -30.47 -24.02 4.71
N ALA A 305 -31.12 -25.11 5.10
CA ALA A 305 -30.69 -26.46 4.74
C ALA A 305 -30.84 -26.72 3.24
N GLY A 306 -29.97 -27.57 2.68
CA GLY A 306 -30.15 -28.10 1.33
C GLY A 306 -31.37 -29.01 1.27
N ALA A 307 -32.17 -28.92 0.20
CA ALA A 307 -33.32 -29.77 -0.04
C ALA A 307 -33.11 -30.65 -1.29
N GLY A 308 -33.67 -31.87 -1.27
CA GLY A 308 -33.69 -32.78 -2.41
C GLY A 308 -32.34 -33.46 -2.73
N LEU A 309 -32.20 -33.88 -3.99
CA LEU A 309 -30.99 -34.55 -4.50
C LEU A 309 -29.78 -33.61 -4.51
N ALA A 310 -28.60 -34.18 -4.32
CA ALA A 310 -27.35 -33.45 -4.39
C ALA A 310 -27.16 -32.85 -5.78
N ALA A 311 -26.99 -31.53 -5.86
CA ALA A 311 -26.77 -30.88 -7.14
C ALA A 311 -25.36 -31.16 -7.68
N SER A 312 -25.27 -31.25 -9.00
CA SER A 312 -24.01 -31.34 -9.73
C SER A 312 -23.48 -29.94 -10.09
N PRO A 313 -22.16 -29.77 -10.25
CA PRO A 313 -21.58 -28.53 -10.76
C PRO A 313 -21.97 -28.30 -12.22
N ALA A 314 -21.87 -27.04 -12.65
CA ALA A 314 -22.00 -26.71 -14.06
C ALA A 314 -20.77 -27.19 -14.83
N LEU A 315 -21.01 -27.87 -15.95
CA LEU A 315 -19.99 -28.45 -16.80
C LEU A 315 -20.06 -27.80 -18.19
N ALA A 316 -18.98 -27.17 -18.62
CA ALA A 316 -18.80 -26.73 -20.00
C ALA A 316 -17.69 -27.54 -20.66
N THR A 317 -18.02 -28.21 -21.76
CA THR A 317 -17.07 -29.02 -22.51
C THR A 317 -16.82 -28.36 -23.86
N GLY A 318 -15.55 -28.06 -24.13
CA GLY A 318 -15.11 -27.55 -25.42
C GLY A 318 -15.25 -28.60 -26.52
N ALA A 319 -15.34 -28.12 -27.77
CA ALA A 319 -15.22 -28.97 -28.94
C ALA A 319 -13.80 -29.56 -29.03
N VAL A 320 -13.65 -30.57 -29.90
CA VAL A 320 -12.32 -31.12 -30.23
C VAL A 320 -11.46 -29.99 -30.81
N ALA A 321 -10.26 -29.81 -30.27
CA ALA A 321 -9.30 -28.84 -30.78
C ALA A 321 -8.86 -29.20 -32.21
N LYS A 322 -8.54 -28.19 -33.00
CA LYS A 322 -8.15 -28.37 -34.41
C LYS A 322 -6.70 -28.80 -34.57
N GLU A 323 -5.92 -28.70 -33.50
CA GLU A 323 -4.53 -29.08 -33.43
C GLU A 323 -4.34 -30.06 -32.27
N ASP A 324 -3.29 -30.87 -32.34
CA ASP A 324 -2.97 -31.82 -31.29
C ASP A 324 -2.36 -31.08 -30.09
N LEU A 325 -3.17 -30.89 -29.03
CA LEU A 325 -2.75 -30.19 -27.82
C LEU A 325 -1.99 -31.12 -26.85
N THR A 326 -1.72 -32.37 -27.23
CA THR A 326 -0.76 -33.22 -26.50
C THR A 326 0.69 -32.83 -26.80
N GLN A 327 0.92 -32.17 -27.94
CA GLN A 327 2.21 -31.63 -28.33
C GLN A 327 2.33 -30.15 -27.91
N VAL A 328 3.56 -29.66 -27.87
CA VAL A 328 3.83 -28.25 -27.58
C VAL A 328 3.30 -27.39 -28.73
N PHE A 329 2.43 -26.44 -28.43
CA PHE A 329 1.94 -25.41 -29.36
C PHE A 329 2.26 -24.02 -28.81
N ARG A 330 2.28 -23.03 -29.70
CA ARG A 330 2.50 -21.63 -29.34
C ARG A 330 1.17 -20.88 -29.25
N LEU A 331 1.04 -20.03 -28.25
CA LEU A 331 0.04 -18.97 -28.19
C LEU A 331 0.73 -17.62 -28.44
N SER A 332 0.12 -16.79 -29.28
CA SER A 332 0.58 -15.42 -29.55
C SER A 332 -0.53 -14.42 -29.23
N SER A 333 -0.19 -13.25 -28.73
CA SER A 333 -1.19 -12.17 -28.58
C SER A 333 -1.69 -11.64 -29.92
N THR A 334 -0.99 -11.96 -31.02
CA THR A 334 -1.46 -11.67 -32.38
C THR A 334 -2.79 -12.36 -32.65
N LEU A 335 -3.77 -11.64 -33.22
CA LEU A 335 -5.11 -12.15 -33.52
C LEU A 335 -5.93 -12.60 -32.28
N ASN A 336 -5.58 -12.13 -31.08
CA ASN A 336 -6.28 -12.44 -29.82
C ASN A 336 -6.27 -13.94 -29.47
N GLU A 337 -5.17 -14.67 -29.73
CA GLU A 337 -5.09 -16.08 -29.34
C GLU A 337 -4.93 -16.30 -27.82
N THR A 338 -4.43 -15.29 -27.13
CA THR A 338 -4.20 -15.28 -25.67
C THR A 338 -5.43 -14.86 -24.86
N THR A 339 -6.48 -14.36 -25.50
CA THR A 339 -7.64 -13.76 -24.84
C THR A 339 -8.81 -14.73 -24.75
N PHE A 340 -9.38 -14.87 -23.55
CA PHE A 340 -10.56 -15.70 -23.32
C PHE A 340 -11.61 -14.88 -22.57
N ASN A 341 -12.85 -14.97 -23.03
CA ASN A 341 -14.00 -14.36 -22.37
C ASN A 341 -14.70 -15.44 -21.55
N VAL A 342 -14.76 -15.24 -20.25
CA VAL A 342 -15.31 -16.22 -19.31
C VAL A 342 -16.42 -15.58 -18.51
N SER A 343 -17.50 -16.33 -18.33
CA SER A 343 -18.61 -15.97 -17.45
C SER A 343 -18.89 -17.13 -16.52
N VAL A 344 -18.82 -16.91 -15.21
CA VAL A 344 -19.13 -17.92 -14.19
C VAL A 344 -20.18 -17.33 -13.26
N ASN A 345 -21.33 -18.00 -13.15
CA ASN A 345 -22.45 -17.56 -12.29
C ASN A 345 -22.86 -16.09 -12.54
N GLY A 346 -22.75 -15.62 -13.77
CA GLY A 346 -23.05 -14.23 -14.17
C GLY A 346 -21.91 -13.23 -14.02
N VAL A 347 -20.82 -13.59 -13.32
CA VAL A 347 -19.61 -12.75 -13.23
C VAL A 347 -18.79 -12.91 -14.50
N ASN A 348 -18.61 -11.82 -15.23
CA ASN A 348 -17.86 -11.80 -16.49
C ASN A 348 -16.43 -11.33 -16.27
N GLY A 349 -15.47 -11.99 -16.91
CA GLY A 349 -14.07 -11.58 -16.94
C GLY A 349 -13.44 -11.82 -18.30
N VAL A 350 -12.47 -10.97 -18.64
CA VAL A 350 -11.62 -11.15 -19.82
C VAL A 350 -10.25 -11.56 -19.30
N ILE A 351 -9.88 -12.81 -19.54
CA ILE A 351 -8.58 -13.33 -19.11
C ILE A 351 -7.61 -13.32 -20.28
N GLU A 352 -6.39 -12.89 -20.01
CA GLU A 352 -5.28 -12.97 -20.95
C GLU A 352 -4.19 -13.89 -20.42
N ILE A 353 -3.84 -14.90 -21.21
CA ILE A 353 -2.77 -15.85 -20.92
C ILE A 353 -1.48 -15.34 -21.57
N PRO A 354 -0.34 -15.31 -20.87
CA PRO A 354 0.91 -14.87 -21.47
C PRO A 354 1.23 -15.62 -22.78
N SER A 355 1.71 -14.91 -23.80
CA SER A 355 2.18 -15.56 -25.02
C SER A 355 3.36 -16.48 -24.70
N GLY A 356 3.42 -17.66 -25.33
CA GLY A 356 4.43 -18.65 -24.98
C GLY A 356 4.13 -20.02 -25.55
N PHE A 357 4.86 -21.01 -25.05
CA PHE A 357 4.70 -22.42 -25.42
C PHE A 357 3.91 -23.15 -24.35
N TYR A 358 2.89 -23.89 -24.77
CA TYR A 358 1.98 -24.62 -23.90
C TYR A 358 1.75 -26.03 -24.40
N VAL A 359 1.37 -26.90 -23.48
CA VAL A 359 0.67 -28.15 -23.75
C VAL A 359 -0.74 -28.03 -23.17
N GLY A 360 -1.68 -28.87 -23.59
CA GLY A 360 -3.08 -28.78 -23.16
C GLY A 360 -3.25 -28.76 -21.64
N SER A 361 -2.43 -29.51 -20.89
CA SER A 361 -2.45 -29.51 -19.42
C SER A 361 -1.97 -28.18 -18.83
N THR A 362 -0.83 -27.63 -19.28
CA THR A 362 -0.30 -26.37 -18.73
C THR A 362 -1.18 -25.18 -19.10
N LEU A 363 -1.83 -25.20 -20.28
CA LEU A 363 -2.84 -24.21 -20.61
C LEU A 363 -4.09 -24.36 -19.71
N ALA A 364 -4.53 -25.59 -19.42
CA ALA A 364 -5.65 -25.81 -18.51
C ALA A 364 -5.36 -25.25 -17.10
N GLU A 365 -4.15 -25.47 -16.58
CA GLU A 365 -3.70 -24.89 -15.30
C GLU A 365 -3.69 -23.36 -15.34
N ALA A 366 -3.12 -22.77 -16.40
CA ALA A 366 -3.08 -21.32 -16.55
C ALA A 366 -4.50 -20.71 -16.65
N LEU A 367 -5.40 -21.35 -17.42
CA LEU A 367 -6.81 -20.96 -17.50
C LEU A 367 -7.50 -21.08 -16.14
N GLN A 368 -7.28 -22.17 -15.41
CA GLN A 368 -7.86 -22.39 -14.10
C GLN A 368 -7.47 -21.27 -13.12
N SER A 369 -6.18 -20.97 -13.01
CA SER A 369 -5.67 -19.95 -12.10
C SER A 369 -6.24 -18.57 -12.44
N ARG A 370 -6.32 -18.22 -13.73
CA ARG A 370 -6.91 -16.96 -14.19
C ARG A 370 -8.41 -16.88 -13.94
N ILE A 371 -9.16 -17.93 -14.29
CA ILE A 371 -10.61 -17.95 -14.13
C ILE A 371 -10.99 -17.78 -12.65
N ASN A 372 -10.25 -18.41 -11.74
CA ASN A 372 -10.53 -18.35 -10.31
C ASN A 372 -10.24 -16.99 -9.65
N GLN A 373 -9.61 -16.07 -10.37
CA GLN A 373 -9.34 -14.70 -9.91
C GLN A 373 -10.27 -13.68 -10.59
N ILE A 374 -11.27 -14.12 -11.35
CA ILE A 374 -12.28 -13.21 -11.90
C ILE A 374 -13.16 -12.71 -10.75
N GLU A 375 -13.35 -11.39 -10.69
CA GLU A 375 -14.13 -10.72 -9.66
C GLU A 375 -15.10 -9.71 -10.28
N ASP A 376 -16.33 -9.68 -9.77
CA ASP A 376 -17.30 -8.65 -10.13
C ASP A 376 -16.88 -7.29 -9.52
N PRO A 377 -16.67 -6.24 -10.32
CA PRO A 377 -16.15 -4.96 -9.83
C PRO A 377 -17.12 -4.17 -8.94
N ILE A 378 -18.41 -4.54 -8.91
CA ILE A 378 -19.44 -3.86 -8.12
C ILE A 378 -19.70 -4.63 -6.83
N THR A 379 -19.83 -5.95 -6.92
CA THR A 379 -20.20 -6.80 -5.78
C THR A 379 -19.01 -7.40 -5.04
N GLY A 380 -17.82 -7.41 -5.64
CA GLY A 380 -16.64 -8.11 -5.12
C GLY A 380 -16.76 -9.64 -5.19
N GLN A 381 -17.78 -10.17 -5.88
CA GLN A 381 -18.00 -11.60 -5.97
C GLN A 381 -16.93 -12.25 -6.86
N GLN A 382 -16.16 -13.17 -6.29
CA GLN A 382 -15.18 -13.98 -7.03
C GLN A 382 -15.81 -15.28 -7.55
N THR A 383 -15.33 -15.73 -8.72
CA THR A 383 -15.78 -16.95 -9.43
C THR A 383 -15.19 -18.25 -8.89
N GLY A 384 -14.35 -18.18 -7.86
CA GLY A 384 -13.43 -19.24 -7.43
C GLY A 384 -13.98 -20.67 -7.38
N GLY A 385 -13.06 -21.63 -7.53
CA GLY A 385 -13.35 -23.06 -7.47
C GLY A 385 -13.63 -23.72 -8.81
N VAL A 386 -13.50 -22.99 -9.91
CA VAL A 386 -13.49 -23.57 -11.24
C VAL A 386 -12.30 -24.51 -11.37
N THR A 387 -12.56 -25.71 -11.88
CA THR A 387 -11.53 -26.67 -12.29
C THR A 387 -11.51 -26.76 -13.81
N VAL A 388 -10.32 -26.69 -14.41
CA VAL A 388 -10.14 -26.84 -15.86
C VAL A 388 -9.29 -28.06 -16.11
N LYS A 389 -9.77 -28.96 -16.99
CA LYS A 389 -9.05 -30.17 -17.36
C LYS A 389 -8.94 -30.29 -18.86
N TYR A 390 -7.74 -30.61 -19.33
CA TYR A 390 -7.52 -31.06 -20.70
C TYR A 390 -7.60 -32.58 -20.76
N ASN A 391 -8.34 -33.11 -21.74
CA ASN A 391 -8.41 -34.54 -22.00
C ASN A 391 -7.62 -34.88 -23.28
N PRO A 392 -6.52 -35.64 -23.20
CA PRO A 392 -5.71 -35.99 -24.36
C PRO A 392 -6.39 -36.99 -25.31
N THR A 393 -7.34 -37.79 -24.82
CA THR A 393 -8.05 -38.78 -25.65
C THR A 393 -9.09 -38.11 -26.56
N SER A 394 -9.84 -37.15 -26.03
CA SER A 394 -10.82 -36.38 -26.80
C SER A 394 -10.27 -35.05 -27.34
N ASN A 395 -9.01 -34.72 -27.05
CA ASN A 395 -8.32 -33.49 -27.43
C ASN A 395 -9.18 -32.22 -27.19
N ASN A 396 -9.73 -32.08 -25.97
CA ASN A 396 -10.60 -30.97 -25.61
C ASN A 396 -10.46 -30.54 -24.15
N PHE A 397 -11.02 -29.37 -23.82
CA PHE A 397 -11.06 -28.82 -22.47
C PHE A 397 -12.42 -29.05 -21.82
N THR A 398 -12.41 -29.30 -20.51
CA THR A 398 -13.60 -29.42 -19.67
C THR A 398 -13.47 -28.45 -18.51
N PHE A 399 -14.47 -27.59 -18.33
CA PHE A 399 -14.55 -26.59 -17.26
C PHE A 399 -15.68 -26.98 -16.31
N THR A 400 -15.36 -27.09 -15.02
CA THR A 400 -16.31 -27.47 -13.98
C THR A 400 -16.36 -26.37 -12.93
N THR A 401 -17.54 -25.85 -12.60
CA THR A 401 -17.68 -24.84 -11.54
C THR A 401 -17.44 -25.42 -10.15
N GLY A 402 -16.97 -24.59 -9.21
CA GLY A 402 -16.86 -24.97 -7.80
C GLY A 402 -18.20 -25.00 -7.07
N THR A 403 -19.20 -24.29 -7.60
CA THR A 403 -20.58 -24.25 -7.12
C THR A 403 -21.43 -25.33 -7.78
N THR A 404 -22.51 -25.75 -7.12
CA THR A 404 -23.51 -26.65 -7.69
C THR A 404 -24.91 -26.05 -7.62
N GLY A 405 -25.82 -26.56 -8.44
CA GLY A 405 -27.22 -26.13 -8.44
C GLY A 405 -27.66 -25.43 -9.73
N PRO A 406 -28.95 -25.07 -9.85
CA PRO A 406 -29.53 -24.54 -11.08
C PRO A 406 -28.99 -23.15 -11.47
N GLU A 407 -28.54 -22.37 -10.48
CA GLU A 407 -27.92 -21.05 -10.71
C GLU A 407 -26.44 -21.16 -11.11
N SER A 408 -25.85 -22.35 -10.99
CA SER A 408 -24.46 -22.58 -11.37
C SER A 408 -24.37 -22.57 -12.90
N THR A 409 -23.59 -21.64 -13.44
CA THR A 409 -23.41 -21.50 -14.89
C THR A 409 -21.96 -21.21 -15.22
N ILE A 410 -21.50 -21.68 -16.38
CA ILE A 410 -20.18 -21.36 -16.90
C ILE A 410 -20.24 -21.26 -18.42
N LYS A 411 -19.63 -20.20 -18.96
CA LYS A 411 -19.44 -19.98 -20.40
C LYS A 411 -17.99 -19.58 -20.62
N VAL A 412 -17.34 -20.23 -21.57
CA VAL A 412 -15.94 -19.97 -21.92
C VAL A 412 -15.85 -19.81 -23.42
N LYS A 413 -15.39 -18.65 -23.87
CA LYS A 413 -15.13 -18.35 -25.27
C LYS A 413 -13.66 -18.03 -25.44
N GLY A 414 -13.01 -18.73 -26.36
CA GLY A 414 -11.63 -18.50 -26.75
C GLY A 414 -11.48 -18.65 -28.25
N ILE A 415 -10.26 -18.96 -28.70
CA ILE A 415 -10.02 -19.22 -30.11
C ILE A 415 -10.55 -20.59 -30.54
N THR A 416 -11.07 -20.61 -31.77
CA THR A 416 -11.62 -21.83 -32.35
C THR A 416 -10.58 -22.93 -32.59
N ARG A 417 -9.29 -22.58 -32.60
CA ARG A 417 -8.15 -23.50 -32.72
C ARG A 417 -8.09 -24.46 -31.52
N LEU A 418 -8.41 -23.96 -30.34
CA LEU A 418 -8.44 -24.72 -29.07
C LEU A 418 -9.78 -25.42 -28.80
N GLY A 419 -10.73 -25.37 -29.74
CA GLY A 419 -12.07 -25.97 -29.54
C GLY A 419 -12.99 -25.16 -28.62
N LEU A 420 -12.64 -23.91 -28.30
CA LEU A 420 -13.44 -23.01 -27.45
C LEU A 420 -14.19 -22.01 -28.35
N ARG A 421 -15.52 -21.91 -28.23
CA ARG A 421 -16.37 -21.08 -29.12
C ARG A 421 -17.51 -20.42 -28.38
#